data_AF-A0A7W1D4D9-F1
#
_entry.id   AF-A0A7W1D4D9-F1
#
_cell.length_a   1.000
_cell.length_b   1.000
_cell.length_c   1.000
_cell.angle_alpha   90.00
_cell.angle_beta   90.00
_cell.angle_gamma   90.00
#
_symmetry.space_group_name_H-M   'P 1'
#
loop_
_entity.id
_entity.type
_entity.pdbx_description
1 polymer ?
#
loop_
_entity_poly.entity_id
_entity_poly.type
_entity_poly.pdbx_seq_one_letter_code
_entity_poly.pdbx_strand_id
1 'polypeptide(L)'
;MTNEGASRIDRVSVRSGRVRRAIPLKTNPHDLAISPGGNRAWVTLDGTDDIAIVNLLRKRVRRYLSTGKSPHDVLFAPGGRRVWVTDWRGSVHAFSRKGELLTSINRGVALHHLVFTRDGRQAWVTDGGGDQVLIISTRSLRVVAAKSIKGSPHHVALTPNGRRVVVADHDRGNCGRVRCCHSSASEDDTGRPSTPRGLGRTVIRSKVLADQRIVAVASERE
;
A
#
# COMPACT_ATOMS: atom_id res chain seq x y z
N MET A 1 -8.50 -0.47 9.76
CA MET A 1 -8.47 -0.02 8.36
C MET A 1 -8.64 1.49 8.34
N THR A 2 -7.99 2.17 7.41
CA THR A 2 -8.31 3.56 7.07
C THR A 2 -9.68 3.60 6.40
N ASN A 3 -10.43 4.68 6.63
CA ASN A 3 -11.67 4.98 5.93
C ASN A 3 -11.59 6.44 5.51
N GLU A 4 -11.19 6.63 4.25
CA GLU A 4 -10.83 7.92 3.67
C GLU A 4 -12.04 8.87 3.67
N GLY A 5 -13.14 8.46 3.04
CA GLY A 5 -14.35 9.29 2.90
C GLY A 5 -15.07 9.60 4.22
N ALA A 6 -14.76 8.88 5.31
CA ALA A 6 -15.31 9.14 6.63
C ALA A 6 -14.27 9.73 7.62
N SER A 7 -13.07 10.09 7.15
CA SER A 7 -11.99 10.71 7.94
C SER A 7 -11.73 9.99 9.26
N ARG A 8 -11.60 8.65 9.24
CA ARG A 8 -11.47 7.85 10.48
C ARG A 8 -10.75 6.52 10.28
N ILE A 9 -10.37 5.90 11.40
CA ILE A 9 -9.93 4.49 11.43
C ILE A 9 -11.09 3.63 11.89
N ASP A 10 -11.45 2.63 11.08
CA ASP A 10 -12.42 1.61 11.45
C ASP A 10 -11.71 0.38 12.04
N ARG A 11 -12.17 -0.05 13.23
CA ARG A 11 -11.76 -1.33 13.84
C ARG A 11 -12.74 -2.42 13.41
N VAL A 12 -12.26 -3.34 12.59
CA VAL A 12 -13.05 -4.45 12.05
C VAL A 12 -12.67 -5.76 12.75
N SER A 13 -13.68 -6.54 13.11
CA SER A 13 -13.51 -7.89 13.62
C SER A 13 -13.24 -8.86 12.45
N VAL A 14 -12.04 -9.43 12.37
CA VAL A 14 -11.69 -10.35 11.27
C VAL A 14 -12.66 -11.53 11.18
N ARG A 15 -13.07 -12.10 12.32
CA ARG A 15 -13.99 -13.27 12.36
C ARG A 15 -15.40 -12.97 11.84
N SER A 16 -15.89 -11.74 12.02
CA SER A 16 -17.31 -11.43 11.79
C SER A 16 -17.55 -10.32 10.77
N GLY A 17 -16.50 -9.69 10.25
CA GLY A 17 -16.59 -8.53 9.36
C GLY A 17 -17.18 -7.26 10.01
N ARG A 18 -17.57 -7.31 11.29
CA ARG A 18 -18.26 -6.18 11.93
C ARG A 18 -17.30 -5.06 12.30
N VAL A 19 -17.66 -3.84 11.93
CA VAL A 19 -17.05 -2.60 12.44
C VAL A 19 -17.48 -2.42 13.90
N ARG A 20 -16.52 -2.30 14.82
CA ARG A 20 -16.80 -2.21 16.26
C ARG A 20 -16.80 -0.78 16.78
N ARG A 21 -15.76 -0.02 16.46
CA ARG A 21 -15.57 1.36 16.94
C ARG A 21 -14.62 2.09 16.02
N ALA A 22 -15.01 3.30 15.64
CA ALA A 22 -14.18 4.19 14.86
C ALA A 22 -13.30 5.07 15.75
N ILE A 23 -12.17 5.51 15.22
CA ILE A 23 -11.34 6.56 15.81
C ILE A 23 -11.32 7.72 14.81
N PRO A 24 -11.94 8.88 15.12
CA PRO A 24 -11.96 10.01 14.20
C PRO A 24 -10.55 10.59 14.00
N LEU A 25 -10.31 11.08 12.79
CA LEU A 25 -9.12 11.80 12.36
C LEU A 25 -9.54 13.18 11.84
N LYS A 26 -8.57 14.07 11.60
CA LYS A 26 -8.88 15.43 11.13
C LYS A 26 -9.14 15.54 9.62
N THR A 27 -8.73 14.56 8.83
CA THR A 27 -8.91 14.51 7.37
C THR A 27 -8.79 13.07 6.87
N ASN A 28 -8.88 12.90 5.56
CA ASN A 28 -8.75 11.70 4.74
C ASN A 28 -7.49 10.89 5.11
N PRO A 29 -7.63 9.74 5.78
CA PRO A 29 -6.53 8.81 5.93
C PRO A 29 -6.29 7.99 4.68
N HIS A 30 -5.03 7.84 4.29
CA HIS A 30 -4.64 7.02 3.15
C HIS A 30 -4.25 5.60 3.60
N ASP A 31 -3.08 5.44 4.23
CA ASP A 31 -2.58 4.15 4.73
C ASP A 31 -2.31 4.19 6.26
N LEU A 32 -2.13 3.01 6.86
CA LEU A 32 -1.73 2.87 8.26
C LEU A 32 -0.76 1.72 8.51
N ALA A 33 0.14 1.93 9.46
CA ALA A 33 0.95 0.85 10.04
C ALA A 33 0.80 0.78 11.56
N ILE A 34 0.73 -0.45 12.07
CA ILE A 34 0.70 -0.73 13.50
C ILE A 34 2.14 -0.84 14.01
N SER A 35 2.43 -0.14 15.11
CA SER A 35 3.76 -0.16 15.72
C SER A 35 4.10 -1.54 16.28
N PRO A 36 5.39 -1.93 16.30
CA PRO A 36 5.86 -3.10 17.04
C PRO A 36 5.38 -3.02 18.50
N GLY A 37 4.65 -4.04 18.95
CA GLY A 37 3.94 -4.08 20.23
C GLY A 37 2.44 -3.74 20.18
N GLY A 38 1.89 -3.41 19.00
CA GLY A 38 0.44 -3.37 18.77
C GLY A 38 -0.33 -2.20 19.43
N ASN A 39 0.35 -1.27 20.08
CA ASN A 39 -0.30 -0.24 20.91
C ASN A 39 -0.51 1.12 20.21
N ARG A 40 0.16 1.35 19.08
CA ARG A 40 0.02 2.57 18.28
C ARG A 40 -0.24 2.24 16.82
N ALA A 41 -1.00 3.09 16.15
CA ALA A 41 -1.04 3.16 14.69
C ALA A 41 -0.44 4.48 14.23
N TRP A 42 0.28 4.45 13.13
CA TRP A 42 0.70 5.62 12.36
C TRP A 42 -0.16 5.64 11.12
N VAL A 43 -0.76 6.78 10.81
CA VAL A 43 -1.71 6.92 9.70
C VAL A 43 -1.31 8.11 8.86
N THR A 44 -1.16 7.93 7.57
CA THR A 44 -0.88 9.03 6.62
C THR A 44 -2.18 9.77 6.31
N LEU A 45 -2.07 11.10 6.27
CA LEU A 45 -3.15 12.04 5.99
C LEU A 45 -2.69 12.92 4.82
N ASP A 46 -3.03 12.52 3.60
CA ASP A 46 -2.57 13.17 2.37
C ASP A 46 -3.16 14.57 2.18
N GLY A 47 -4.42 14.78 2.61
CA GLY A 47 -5.13 16.05 2.50
C GLY A 47 -4.61 17.17 3.41
N THR A 48 -3.80 16.86 4.42
CA THR A 48 -3.23 17.87 5.32
C THR A 48 -1.70 17.78 5.49
N ASP A 49 -1.01 17.00 4.64
CA ASP A 49 0.45 16.83 4.72
C ASP A 49 0.93 16.32 6.11
N ASP A 50 0.19 15.39 6.73
CA ASP A 50 0.41 14.94 8.12
C ASP A 50 0.44 13.42 8.30
N ILE A 51 0.97 13.02 9.46
CA ILE A 51 0.84 11.68 10.02
C ILE A 51 0.12 11.76 11.37
N ALA A 52 -0.97 11.02 11.54
CA ALA A 52 -1.61 10.84 12.84
C ALA A 52 -0.96 9.70 13.62
N ILE A 53 -0.55 9.99 14.86
CA ILE A 53 -0.10 8.97 15.81
C ILE A 53 -1.26 8.61 16.74
N VAL A 54 -1.83 7.43 16.56
CA VAL A 54 -3.02 6.97 17.28
C VAL A 54 -2.65 6.00 18.38
N ASN A 55 -3.21 6.19 19.58
CA ASN A 55 -3.15 5.20 20.65
C ASN A 55 -4.31 4.21 20.50
N LEU A 56 -4.00 2.94 20.22
CA LEU A 56 -5.01 1.92 19.94
C LEU A 56 -5.71 1.40 21.21
N LEU A 57 -5.06 1.48 22.37
CA LEU A 57 -5.66 1.10 23.66
C LEU A 57 -6.68 2.14 24.13
N ARG A 58 -6.29 3.43 24.09
CA ARG A 58 -7.12 4.58 24.47
C ARG A 58 -8.05 5.04 23.35
N LYS A 59 -7.90 4.50 22.14
CA LYS A 59 -8.75 4.73 20.97
C LYS A 59 -8.87 6.22 20.60
N ARG A 60 -7.75 6.94 20.64
CA ARG A 60 -7.68 8.37 20.34
C ARG A 60 -6.37 8.75 19.67
N VAL A 61 -6.41 9.81 18.88
CA VAL A 61 -5.20 10.45 18.35
C VAL A 61 -4.39 11.02 19.53
N ARG A 62 -3.09 10.75 19.53
CA ARG A 62 -2.15 11.29 20.52
C ARG A 62 -1.57 12.62 20.06
N ARG A 63 -1.23 12.72 18.76
CA ARG A 63 -0.73 13.94 18.09
C ARG A 63 -0.64 13.73 16.60
N TYR A 64 -0.41 14.82 15.88
CA TYR A 64 -0.08 14.84 14.46
C TYR A 64 1.40 15.21 14.27
N LEU A 65 2.03 14.71 13.20
CA LEU A 65 3.37 15.07 12.76
C LEU A 65 3.26 15.57 11.32
N SER A 66 3.84 16.74 11.02
CA SER A 66 3.85 17.21 9.63
C SER A 66 4.92 16.48 8.82
N THR A 67 4.57 16.05 7.61
CA THR A 67 5.56 15.66 6.58
C THR A 67 5.86 16.82 5.64
N GLY A 68 4.93 17.78 5.52
CA GLY A 68 4.98 18.88 4.56
C GLY A 68 4.83 18.44 3.11
N LYS A 69 4.52 17.15 2.88
CA LYS A 69 4.45 16.52 1.57
C LYS A 69 3.49 15.34 1.60
N SER A 70 2.27 15.57 1.11
CA SER A 70 1.16 14.64 0.88
C SER A 70 1.54 13.16 1.07
N PRO A 71 1.52 12.67 2.32
CA PRO A 71 2.07 11.36 2.65
C PRO A 71 1.13 10.25 2.18
N HIS A 72 1.70 9.15 1.70
CA HIS A 72 0.96 8.07 1.05
C HIS A 72 1.02 6.77 1.86
N ASP A 73 2.13 6.03 1.79
CA ASP A 73 2.35 4.78 2.53
C ASP A 73 3.16 5.05 3.81
N VAL A 74 3.01 4.18 4.80
CA VAL A 74 3.74 4.22 6.06
C VAL A 74 4.06 2.81 6.52
N LEU A 75 5.34 2.52 6.82
CA LEU A 75 5.77 1.23 7.34
C LEU A 75 6.82 1.36 8.44
N PHE A 76 6.82 0.42 9.37
CA PHE A 76 7.90 0.27 10.33
C PHE A 76 9.05 -0.52 9.69
N ALA A 77 10.26 0.05 9.73
CA ALA A 77 11.46 -0.67 9.30
C ALA A 77 11.69 -1.90 10.19
N PRO A 78 12.35 -2.97 9.68
CA PRO A 78 12.71 -4.14 10.48
C PRO A 78 13.46 -3.75 11.77
N GLY A 79 13.15 -4.46 12.86
CA GLY A 79 13.58 -4.10 14.21
C GLY A 79 12.83 -2.90 14.84
N GLY A 80 11.96 -2.24 14.08
CA GLY A 80 10.94 -1.33 14.61
C GLY A 80 11.43 0.05 15.03
N ARG A 81 12.71 0.37 14.87
CA ARG A 81 13.34 1.62 15.39
C ARG A 81 13.04 2.86 14.56
N ARG A 82 12.67 2.69 13.30
CA ARG A 82 12.32 3.77 12.37
C ARG A 82 10.98 3.50 11.71
N VAL A 83 10.31 4.59 11.32
CA VAL A 83 9.09 4.57 10.52
C VAL A 83 9.40 5.28 9.22
N TRP A 84 9.08 4.66 8.09
CA TRP A 84 9.32 5.20 6.77
C TRP A 84 7.98 5.58 6.16
N VAL A 85 7.94 6.75 5.54
CA VAL A 85 6.73 7.32 4.95
C VAL A 85 7.10 7.80 3.56
N THR A 86 6.36 7.37 2.55
CA THR A 86 6.45 7.89 1.18
C THR A 86 5.49 9.05 1.00
N ASP A 87 5.75 9.87 -0.02
CA ASP A 87 4.84 10.94 -0.40
C ASP A 87 4.69 11.07 -1.93
N TRP A 88 3.55 11.64 -2.32
CA TRP A 88 3.21 11.94 -3.70
C TRP A 88 4.11 13.01 -4.35
N ARG A 89 4.93 13.71 -3.56
CA ARG A 89 5.87 14.74 -4.02
C ARG A 89 7.31 14.21 -4.18
N GLY A 90 7.49 12.89 -4.18
CA GLY A 90 8.75 12.24 -4.55
C GLY A 90 9.72 11.97 -3.39
N SER A 91 9.27 12.01 -2.13
CA SER A 91 10.16 11.77 -0.98
C SER A 91 9.84 10.54 -0.15
N VAL A 92 10.89 10.00 0.47
CA VAL A 92 10.80 9.06 1.58
C VAL A 92 11.31 9.74 2.84
N HIS A 93 10.43 9.89 3.83
CA HIS A 93 10.76 10.41 5.14
C HIS A 93 11.04 9.26 6.11
N ALA A 94 12.16 9.33 6.83
CA ALA A 94 12.45 8.41 7.93
C ALA A 94 12.26 9.13 9.27
N PHE A 95 11.33 8.64 10.09
CA PHE A 95 11.07 9.13 11.43
C PHE A 95 11.59 8.17 12.49
N SER A 96 11.96 8.71 13.66
CA SER A 96 12.13 7.92 14.88
C SER A 96 10.78 7.38 15.35
N ARG A 97 10.76 6.31 16.16
CA ARG A 97 9.51 5.85 16.81
C ARG A 97 8.84 6.91 17.69
N LYS A 98 9.60 7.94 18.08
CA LYS A 98 9.16 9.10 18.84
C LYS A 98 8.71 10.25 17.94
N GLY A 99 8.60 10.05 16.62
CA GLY A 99 8.06 11.05 15.70
C GLY A 99 9.01 12.18 15.35
N GLU A 100 10.31 12.06 15.63
CA GLU A 100 11.30 13.02 15.15
C GLU A 100 11.65 12.67 13.70
N LEU A 101 11.64 13.67 12.81
CA LEU A 101 12.14 13.49 11.45
C LEU A 101 13.66 13.31 11.50
N LEU A 102 14.16 12.18 11.01
CA LEU A 102 15.59 11.87 10.97
C LEU A 102 16.22 12.32 9.66
N THR A 103 15.54 12.05 8.54
CA THR A 103 15.98 12.47 7.21
C THR A 103 14.84 12.37 6.19
N SER A 104 15.02 13.01 5.05
CA SER A 104 14.16 12.92 3.87
C SER A 104 15.00 12.64 2.64
N ILE A 105 14.62 11.62 1.86
CA ILE A 105 15.26 11.24 0.61
C ILE A 105 14.37 11.73 -0.53
N ASN A 106 14.75 12.85 -1.17
CA ASN A 106 13.96 13.51 -2.22
C ASN A 106 14.51 13.14 -3.61
N ARG A 107 14.28 11.89 -4.05
CA ARG A 107 14.84 11.36 -5.31
C ARG A 107 13.81 10.69 -6.22
N GLY A 108 12.56 10.60 -5.80
CA GLY A 108 11.46 10.12 -6.63
C GLY A 108 10.72 11.25 -7.31
N VAL A 109 9.69 10.88 -8.09
CA VAL A 109 8.75 11.81 -8.72
C VAL A 109 7.41 11.78 -8.00
N ALA A 110 6.81 10.60 -7.85
CA ALA A 110 5.59 10.37 -7.09
C ALA A 110 5.68 8.97 -6.46
N LEU A 111 5.98 8.91 -5.17
CA LEU A 111 6.24 7.63 -4.48
C LEU A 111 4.95 7.09 -3.87
N HIS A 112 4.71 5.79 -4.10
CA HIS A 112 3.50 5.11 -3.65
C HIS A 112 3.81 4.19 -2.47
N HIS A 113 3.90 2.88 -2.67
CA HIS A 113 4.18 1.94 -1.60
C HIS A 113 5.66 1.63 -1.47
N LEU A 114 6.04 1.11 -0.30
CA LEU A 114 7.35 0.53 -0.08
C LEU A 114 7.28 -0.85 0.57
N VAL A 115 8.34 -1.63 0.42
CA VAL A 115 8.54 -2.86 1.18
C VAL A 115 9.99 -2.99 1.60
N PHE A 116 10.24 -3.57 2.77
CA PHE A 116 11.60 -3.90 3.20
C PHE A 116 11.99 -5.33 2.81
N THR A 117 13.25 -5.54 2.47
CA THR A 117 13.82 -6.88 2.34
C THR A 117 13.81 -7.61 3.68
N ARG A 118 13.86 -8.95 3.67
CA ARG A 118 13.79 -9.76 4.89
C ARG A 118 14.90 -9.44 5.89
N ASP A 119 16.11 -9.22 5.38
CA ASP A 119 17.27 -8.82 6.18
C ASP A 119 17.23 -7.35 6.64
N GLY A 120 16.24 -6.59 6.16
CA GLY A 120 16.03 -5.18 6.43
C GLY A 120 17.12 -4.26 5.90
N ARG A 121 18.01 -4.73 5.02
CA ARG A 121 19.10 -3.92 4.46
C ARG A 121 18.64 -2.97 3.37
N GLN A 122 17.54 -3.29 2.69
CA GLN A 122 16.99 -2.48 1.62
C GLN A 122 15.50 -2.18 1.83
N ALA A 123 15.08 -1.03 1.34
CA ALA A 123 13.69 -0.69 1.09
C ALA A 123 13.50 -0.54 -0.43
N TRP A 124 12.47 -1.16 -0.96
CA TRP A 124 12.09 -1.09 -2.36
C TRP A 124 10.82 -0.25 -2.45
N VAL A 125 10.87 0.83 -3.21
CA VAL A 125 9.83 1.87 -3.25
C VAL A 125 9.36 2.05 -4.68
N THR A 126 8.06 1.97 -4.92
CA THR A 126 7.48 2.24 -6.25
C THR A 126 7.39 3.74 -6.48
N ASP A 127 7.93 4.19 -7.61
CA ASP A 127 7.86 5.56 -8.08
C ASP A 127 6.96 5.59 -9.32
N GLY A 128 5.66 5.81 -9.08
CA GLY A 128 4.61 5.74 -10.11
C GLY A 128 4.74 6.84 -11.17
N GLY A 129 5.29 7.99 -10.79
CA GLY A 129 5.58 9.10 -11.71
C GLY A 129 6.91 8.95 -12.46
N GLY A 130 7.83 8.14 -11.94
CA GLY A 130 9.14 7.89 -12.53
C GLY A 130 9.24 6.58 -13.32
N ASP A 131 8.15 5.80 -13.44
CA ASP A 131 8.11 4.49 -14.10
C ASP A 131 9.23 3.55 -13.63
N GLN A 132 9.45 3.51 -12.31
CA GLN A 132 10.57 2.79 -11.73
C GLN A 132 10.30 2.31 -10.31
N VAL A 133 11.17 1.42 -9.83
CA VAL A 133 11.31 1.08 -8.41
C VAL A 133 12.67 1.55 -7.93
N LEU A 134 12.66 2.37 -6.89
CA LEU A 134 13.86 2.82 -6.19
C LEU A 134 14.24 1.79 -5.13
N ILE A 135 15.53 1.45 -5.09
CA ILE A 135 16.11 0.60 -4.04
C ILE A 135 16.93 1.50 -3.14
N ILE A 136 16.56 1.57 -1.87
CA ILE A 136 17.16 2.44 -0.87
C ILE A 136 17.87 1.57 0.17
N SER A 137 19.14 1.86 0.45
CA SER A 137 19.85 1.26 1.57
C SER A 137 19.32 1.80 2.89
N THR A 138 18.89 0.92 3.78
CA THR A 138 18.38 1.33 5.10
C THR A 138 19.49 1.77 6.04
N ARG A 139 20.75 1.35 5.79
CA ARG A 139 21.91 1.76 6.58
C ARG A 139 22.35 3.18 6.24
N SER A 140 22.57 3.45 4.96
CA SER A 140 23.09 4.76 4.50
C SER A 140 21.99 5.78 4.22
N LEU A 141 20.72 5.36 4.15
CA LEU A 141 19.57 6.21 3.82
C LEU A 141 19.73 6.90 2.45
N ARG A 142 20.20 6.13 1.47
CA ARG A 142 20.44 6.60 0.10
C ARG A 142 19.86 5.63 -0.90
N VAL A 143 19.37 6.16 -2.01
CA VAL A 143 19.05 5.38 -3.21
C VAL A 143 20.34 4.74 -3.71
N VAL A 144 20.36 3.42 -3.81
CA VAL A 144 21.51 2.62 -4.29
C VAL A 144 21.28 2.05 -5.68
N ALA A 145 20.02 1.97 -6.14
CA ALA A 145 19.66 1.61 -7.50
C ALA A 145 18.26 2.12 -7.84
N ALA A 146 17.98 2.21 -9.14
CA ALA A 146 16.65 2.42 -9.69
C ALA A 146 16.43 1.38 -10.79
N LYS A 147 15.26 0.73 -10.80
CA LYS A 147 14.89 -0.27 -11.80
C LYS A 147 13.68 0.20 -12.57
N SER A 148 13.82 0.47 -13.86
CA SER A 148 12.70 0.85 -14.72
C SER A 148 11.66 -0.27 -14.81
N ILE A 149 10.38 0.10 -14.70
CA ILE A 149 9.22 -0.78 -14.85
C ILE A 149 8.25 -0.03 -15.76
N LYS A 150 7.79 -0.67 -16.84
CA LYS A 150 6.75 -0.08 -17.71
C LYS A 150 5.43 0.03 -16.93
N GLY A 151 4.66 1.08 -17.18
CA GLY A 151 3.39 1.33 -16.50
C GLY A 151 3.55 2.30 -15.33
N SER A 152 2.51 2.45 -14.50
CA SER A 152 2.55 3.27 -13.28
C SER A 152 2.62 2.36 -12.05
N PRO A 153 3.83 2.01 -11.55
CA PRO A 153 3.97 1.10 -10.41
C PRO A 153 3.36 1.70 -9.15
N HIS A 154 2.54 0.93 -8.44
CA HIS A 154 1.76 1.42 -7.30
C HIS A 154 2.02 0.63 -6.02
N HIS A 155 1.65 -0.64 -5.99
CA HIS A 155 1.81 -1.48 -4.81
C HIS A 155 3.00 -2.41 -5.00
N VAL A 156 3.77 -2.65 -3.95
CA VAL A 156 4.92 -3.55 -3.97
C VAL A 156 4.89 -4.49 -2.77
N ALA A 157 5.21 -5.76 -3.02
CA ALA A 157 5.23 -6.79 -1.99
C ALA A 157 6.45 -7.70 -2.13
N LEU A 158 6.98 -8.14 -1.00
CA LEU A 158 8.02 -9.17 -0.95
C LEU A 158 7.36 -10.55 -0.83
N THR A 159 7.82 -11.50 -1.64
CA THR A 159 7.34 -12.89 -1.56
C THR A 159 7.67 -13.54 -0.21
N PRO A 160 6.90 -14.55 0.24
CA PRO A 160 7.13 -15.22 1.51
C PRO A 160 8.47 -15.96 1.63
N ASN A 161 9.20 -16.22 0.55
CA ASN A 161 10.57 -16.77 0.63
C ASN A 161 11.65 -15.69 0.54
N GLY A 162 11.28 -14.43 0.26
CA GLY A 162 12.19 -13.29 0.18
C GLY A 162 12.93 -13.17 -1.13
N ARG A 163 12.81 -14.15 -2.03
CA ARG A 163 13.63 -14.19 -3.26
C ARG A 163 13.14 -13.23 -4.33
N ARG A 164 11.91 -12.74 -4.22
CA ARG A 164 11.22 -11.97 -5.26
C ARG A 164 10.46 -10.79 -4.67
N VAL A 165 10.59 -9.64 -5.30
CA VAL A 165 9.71 -8.49 -5.13
C VAL A 165 8.72 -8.45 -6.30
N VAL A 166 7.45 -8.22 -5.99
CA VAL A 166 6.32 -8.20 -6.93
C VAL A 166 5.72 -6.81 -6.91
N VAL A 167 5.50 -6.22 -8.09
CA VAL A 167 4.92 -4.88 -8.23
C VAL A 167 3.58 -5.00 -8.97
N ALA A 168 2.57 -4.30 -8.47
CA ALA A 168 1.35 -4.03 -9.20
C ALA A 168 1.51 -2.70 -9.92
N ASP A 169 1.22 -2.68 -11.22
CA ASP A 169 1.10 -1.44 -11.97
C ASP A 169 -0.36 -1.10 -12.23
N HIS A 170 -0.60 0.19 -12.46
CA HIS A 170 -1.74 0.63 -13.24
C HIS A 170 -1.26 0.84 -14.68
N ASP A 171 -1.95 0.23 -15.64
CA ASP A 171 -1.87 0.68 -17.03
C ASP A 171 -2.25 2.19 -17.03
N ARG A 172 -1.51 3.03 -17.74
CA ARG A 172 -1.79 4.49 -17.81
C ARG A 172 -3.13 4.84 -18.49
N GLY A 173 -4.01 3.86 -18.70
CA GLY A 173 -5.37 4.02 -19.16
C GLY A 173 -6.35 4.22 -18.00
N ASN A 174 -6.63 5.48 -17.70
CA ASN A 174 -7.87 5.97 -17.08
C ASN A 174 -8.09 5.70 -15.57
N CYS A 175 -7.48 6.54 -14.71
CA CYS A 175 -8.06 6.89 -13.42
C CYS A 175 -9.28 7.81 -13.65
N GLY A 176 -10.42 7.27 -14.09
CA GLY A 176 -11.60 8.07 -14.40
C GLY A 176 -12.88 7.25 -14.52
N ARG A 177 -13.73 7.31 -13.49
CA ARG A 177 -15.13 6.84 -13.40
C ARG A 177 -15.48 5.57 -14.21
N VAL A 178 -15.53 4.45 -13.50
CA VAL A 178 -16.09 3.19 -14.01
C VAL A 178 -17.56 3.37 -14.40
N ARG A 179 -17.86 3.36 -15.71
CA ARG A 179 -19.18 2.98 -16.23
C ARG A 179 -19.18 1.46 -16.41
N CYS A 180 -20.10 0.78 -15.73
CA CYS A 180 -20.35 -0.64 -15.98
C CYS A 180 -21.02 -0.80 -17.35
N CYS A 181 -20.26 -1.19 -18.37
CA CYS A 181 -20.85 -1.75 -19.58
C CYS A 181 -21.03 -3.26 -19.38
N HIS A 182 -22.28 -3.71 -19.42
CA HIS A 182 -22.61 -5.12 -19.60
C HIS A 182 -21.93 -5.62 -20.88
N SER A 183 -21.19 -6.71 -20.80
CA SER A 183 -20.73 -7.42 -21.99
C SER A 183 -21.94 -8.09 -22.65
N SER A 184 -22.44 -7.51 -23.74
CA SER A 184 -23.12 -8.32 -24.76
C SER A 184 -22.04 -9.15 -25.46
N ALA A 185 -21.97 -10.43 -25.14
CA ALA A 185 -21.25 -11.38 -25.96
C ALA A 185 -22.06 -11.62 -27.24
N SER A 186 -21.40 -11.49 -28.39
CA SER A 186 -21.88 -12.06 -29.65
C SER A 186 -21.79 -13.59 -29.53
N GLU A 187 -22.93 -14.28 -29.63
CA GLU A 187 -22.99 -15.73 -29.81
C GLU A 187 -23.16 -16.02 -31.31
N ASP A 188 -22.19 -16.75 -31.88
CA ASP A 188 -22.39 -17.48 -33.12
C ASP A 188 -23.25 -18.72 -32.84
N ASP A 189 -24.18 -18.94 -33.77
CA ASP A 189 -25.17 -20.01 -33.85
C ASP A 189 -24.55 -21.42 -33.80
N THR A 190 -24.96 -22.23 -32.82
CA THR A 190 -25.33 -23.64 -33.03
C THR A 190 -26.08 -24.16 -31.80
N GLY A 191 -27.39 -24.34 -31.92
CA GLY A 191 -28.25 -24.85 -30.85
C GLY A 191 -28.04 -26.32 -30.51
N ARG A 192 -28.10 -26.66 -29.20
CA ARG A 192 -29.02 -27.64 -28.54
C ARG A 192 -28.56 -27.96 -27.10
N PRO A 193 -29.46 -28.14 -26.11
CA PRO A 193 -29.09 -28.27 -24.70
C PRO A 193 -28.93 -29.74 -24.24
N SER A 194 -28.05 -29.98 -23.27
CA SER A 194 -28.08 -31.19 -22.43
C SER A 194 -27.83 -30.84 -20.95
N THR A 195 -28.62 -31.47 -20.07
CA THR A 195 -28.46 -31.54 -18.60
C THR A 195 -28.09 -33.01 -18.24
N PRO A 196 -27.79 -33.45 -16.99
CA PRO A 196 -27.55 -32.75 -15.70
C PRO A 196 -26.34 -33.33 -14.86
N ARG A 197 -26.20 -32.82 -13.62
CA ARG A 197 -25.72 -33.45 -12.34
C ARG A 197 -24.35 -33.06 -11.79
N GLY A 198 -24.34 -32.72 -10.49
CA GLY A 198 -23.17 -32.81 -9.60
C GLY A 198 -23.01 -31.64 -8.64
N LEU A 199 -23.61 -31.70 -7.45
CA LEU A 199 -23.33 -30.79 -6.34
C LEU A 199 -21.90 -31.02 -5.85
N GLY A 200 -20.98 -30.16 -6.30
CA GLY A 200 -19.58 -30.08 -5.84
C GLY A 200 -19.32 -28.73 -5.16
N ARG A 201 -18.90 -28.81 -3.89
CA ARG A 201 -18.30 -27.77 -3.03
C ARG A 201 -18.06 -26.40 -3.68
N THR A 202 -18.85 -25.40 -3.30
CA THR A 202 -18.57 -23.99 -3.63
C THR A 202 -17.39 -23.49 -2.80
N VAL A 203 -16.22 -23.45 -3.42
CA VAL A 203 -15.10 -22.62 -2.97
C VAL A 203 -15.43 -21.17 -3.35
N ILE A 204 -15.55 -20.29 -2.36
CA ILE A 204 -15.69 -18.85 -2.59
C ILE A 204 -14.38 -18.36 -3.20
N ARG A 205 -14.33 -18.23 -4.53
CA ARG A 205 -13.27 -17.50 -5.23
C ARG A 205 -13.60 -16.02 -5.16
N SER A 206 -12.84 -15.28 -4.34
CA SER A 206 -12.88 -13.82 -4.31
C SER A 206 -12.38 -13.26 -5.65
N LYS A 207 -13.32 -12.77 -6.46
CA LYS A 207 -13.09 -12.07 -7.72
C LYS A 207 -12.88 -10.59 -7.40
N VAL A 208 -11.63 -10.19 -7.16
CA VAL A 208 -11.21 -8.77 -7.10
C VAL A 208 -9.84 -8.65 -7.76
N LEU A 209 -9.79 -8.75 -9.09
CA LEU A 209 -8.63 -8.43 -9.93
C LEU A 209 -9.17 -8.17 -11.35
N ALA A 210 -9.64 -6.96 -11.64
CA ALA A 210 -10.04 -6.59 -13.01
C ALA A 210 -9.02 -5.68 -13.69
N ASP A 211 -8.34 -4.78 -12.95
CA ASP A 211 -7.45 -3.77 -13.56
C ASP A 211 -6.01 -3.75 -13.02
N GLN A 212 -5.57 -4.77 -12.29
CA GLN A 212 -4.19 -4.85 -11.78
C GLN A 212 -3.39 -5.87 -12.58
N ARG A 213 -2.36 -5.42 -13.31
CA ARG A 213 -1.33 -6.31 -13.83
C ARG A 213 -0.24 -6.48 -12.78
N ILE A 214 0.09 -7.74 -12.50
CA ILE A 214 1.28 -8.07 -11.71
C ILE A 214 2.46 -8.02 -12.68
N VAL A 215 3.29 -6.98 -12.59
CA VAL A 215 4.44 -6.78 -13.48
C VAL A 215 5.70 -6.67 -12.65
N ALA A 216 6.73 -7.38 -13.09
CA ALA A 216 8.05 -7.51 -12.50
C ALA A 216 8.15 -8.42 -11.26
N VAL A 217 8.89 -9.51 -11.46
CA VAL A 217 9.54 -10.30 -10.43
C VAL A 217 11.01 -9.90 -10.44
N ALA A 218 11.42 -9.02 -9.54
CA ALA A 218 12.83 -8.74 -9.36
C ALA A 218 13.42 -9.81 -8.42
N SER A 219 14.33 -10.65 -8.93
CA SER A 219 15.12 -11.57 -8.10
C SER A 219 16.13 -10.78 -7.28
N GLU A 220 16.21 -11.06 -5.97
CA GLU A 220 17.45 -10.84 -5.23
C GLU A 220 18.49 -11.78 -5.90
N ARG A 221 19.62 -11.25 -6.39
CA ARG A 221 20.67 -12.12 -6.97
C ARG A 221 21.42 -12.79 -5.81
N GLU A 222 21.72 -14.07 -6.00
CA GLU A 222 22.61 -14.88 -5.14
C GLU A 222 24.03 -14.32 -5.10
#